data_AF-A0AAP9J0V4-F1
#
_entry.id   AF-A0AAP9J0V4-F1
#
_cell.length_a   1.000
_cell.length_b   1.000
_cell.length_c   1.000
_cell.angle_alpha   90.00
_cell.angle_beta   90.00
_cell.angle_gamma   90.00
#
_symmetry.space_group_name_H-M   'P 1'
#
loop_
_entity.id
_entity.type
_entity.pdbx_description
1 polymer ?
#
loop_
_entity_poly.entity_id
_entity_poly.type
_entity_poly.pdbx_seq_one_letter_code
_entity_poly.pdbx_strand_id
1 'polypeptide(L)'
;MGQLEIFPRANAEDIKTVKAMVDKYPTMRRRIEVLSKKAELTPIEKEVYKEYSTEIENVETAIESIADAEIRQIMKYRFIENFPRKSAVVRWRTFTDRTFDRKIVEGFKAMADVLKLYGKI
;
A
#
# COMPACT_ATOMS: atom_id res chain seq x y z
N MET A 1 4.08 5.88 -36.32
CA MET A 1 3.00 6.42 -35.48
C MET A 1 3.12 5.77 -34.11
N GLY A 2 3.54 6.52 -33.09
CA GLY A 2 3.67 6.01 -31.73
C GLY A 2 2.28 5.86 -31.12
N GLN A 3 1.96 4.65 -30.67
CA GLN A 3 0.73 4.37 -29.95
C GLN A 3 0.75 5.22 -28.67
N LEU A 4 -0.21 6.14 -28.54
CA LEU A 4 -0.45 6.86 -27.28
C LEU A 4 -0.68 5.79 -26.21
N GLU A 5 0.23 5.66 -25.25
CA GLU A 5 -0.05 4.90 -24.03
C GLU A 5 -1.18 5.66 -23.32
N ILE A 6 -2.42 5.19 -23.48
CA ILE A 6 -3.65 5.83 -23.00
C ILE A 6 -3.67 5.91 -21.46
N PHE A 7 -2.80 5.16 -20.78
CA PHE A 7 -2.71 5.11 -19.32
C PHE A 7 -1.28 5.38 -18.85
N PRO A 8 -1.10 6.28 -17.87
CA PRO A 8 0.21 6.52 -17.29
C PRO A 8 0.67 5.26 -16.56
N ARG A 9 1.79 4.68 -17.01
CA ARG A 9 2.43 3.56 -16.30
C ARG A 9 3.26 4.08 -15.14
N ALA A 10 3.28 3.32 -14.05
CA ALA A 10 4.15 3.57 -12.92
C ALA A 10 5.62 3.46 -13.33
N ASN A 11 6.40 4.46 -12.97
CA ASN A 11 7.86 4.46 -13.10
C ASN A 11 8.52 3.99 -11.78
N ALA A 12 9.86 3.95 -11.75
CA ALA A 12 10.60 3.53 -10.56
C ALA A 12 10.43 4.47 -9.35
N GLU A 13 10.17 5.75 -9.60
CA GLU A 13 9.92 6.76 -8.56
C GLU A 13 8.55 6.57 -7.94
N ASP A 14 7.52 6.31 -8.75
CA ASP A 14 6.16 5.99 -8.30
C ASP A 14 6.17 4.78 -7.35
N ILE A 15 6.88 3.71 -7.73
CA ILE A 15 7.05 2.50 -6.90
C ILE A 15 7.73 2.84 -5.57
N LYS A 16 8.74 3.72 -5.58
CA LYS A 16 9.44 4.15 -4.37
C LYS A 16 8.52 4.96 -3.46
N THR A 17 7.68 5.83 -4.03
CA THR A 17 6.66 6.59 -3.30
C THR A 17 5.67 5.64 -2.64
N VAL A 18 5.10 4.68 -3.38
CA VAL A 18 4.18 3.69 -2.82
C VAL A 18 4.83 2.89 -1.70
N LYS A 19 6.07 2.44 -1.88
CA LYS A 19 6.80 1.73 -0.82
C LYS A 19 6.90 2.59 0.45
N ALA A 20 7.21 3.88 0.34
CA ALA A 20 7.26 4.79 1.47
C ALA A 20 5.90 5.02 2.13
N MET A 21 4.80 5.07 1.36
CA MET A 21 3.43 5.14 1.89
C MET A 21 3.11 3.89 2.72
N VAL A 22 3.41 2.71 2.17
CA VAL A 22 3.15 1.42 2.79
C VAL A 22 4.01 1.19 4.03
N ASP A 23 5.28 1.61 4.02
CA ASP A 23 6.17 1.51 5.19
C ASP A 23 5.65 2.37 6.36
N LYS A 24 4.99 3.50 6.08
CA LYS A 24 4.38 4.38 7.10
C LYS A 24 3.01 3.87 7.59
N TYR A 25 2.38 2.96 6.86
CA TYR A 25 1.01 2.50 7.12
C TYR A 25 0.76 2.06 8.57
N PRO A 26 1.59 1.19 9.20
CA PRO A 26 1.33 0.75 10.58
C PRO A 26 1.33 1.91 11.58
N THR A 27 2.19 2.91 11.34
CA THR A 27 2.30 4.10 12.20
C THR A 27 1.07 5.00 12.03
N MET A 28 0.65 5.24 10.79
CA MET A 28 -0.57 6.01 10.51
C MET A 28 -1.79 5.35 11.14
N ARG A 29 -1.94 4.02 10.97
CA ARG A 29 -3.07 3.26 11.51
C ARG A 29 -3.13 3.36 13.04
N ARG A 30 -1.98 3.20 13.71
CA ARG A 30 -1.92 3.32 15.17
C ARG A 30 -2.26 4.73 15.65
N ARG A 31 -1.82 5.77 14.93
CA ARG A 31 -2.13 7.16 15.28
C ARG A 31 -3.62 7.45 15.15
N ILE A 32 -4.25 7.04 14.05
CA ILE A 32 -5.70 7.18 13.88
C ILE A 32 -6.47 6.45 14.99
N GLU A 33 -6.07 5.23 15.33
CA GLU A 33 -6.72 4.44 16.39
C GLU A 33 -6.66 5.15 17.77
N VAL A 34 -5.55 5.84 18.06
CA VAL A 34 -5.40 6.62 19.28
C VAL A 34 -6.24 7.90 19.21
N LEU A 35 -6.22 8.62 18.09
CA LEU A 35 -7.00 9.84 17.91
C LEU A 35 -8.51 9.56 17.93
N SER A 36 -8.98 8.45 17.36
CA SER A 36 -10.40 8.09 17.33
C SER A 36 -10.99 7.78 18.71
N LYS A 37 -10.14 7.55 19.73
CA LYS A 37 -10.54 7.30 21.11
C LYS A 37 -10.69 8.59 21.93
N LYS A 38 -10.25 9.73 21.42
CA LYS A 38 -10.37 11.02 22.10
C LYS A 38 -11.79 11.57 21.93
N ALA A 39 -12.33 12.16 23.01
CA ALA A 39 -13.63 12.82 22.96
C ALA A 39 -13.59 14.10 22.10
N GLU A 40 -12.48 14.85 22.16
CA GLU A 40 -12.26 16.06 21.38
C GLU A 40 -10.86 16.03 20.76
N LEU A 41 -10.76 16.54 19.53
CA LEU A 41 -9.52 16.68 18.79
C LEU A 41 -9.19 18.17 18.64
N THR A 42 -7.95 18.52 18.90
CA THR A 42 -7.41 19.84 18.56
C THR A 42 -7.45 20.07 17.05
N PRO A 43 -7.36 21.32 16.56
CA PRO A 43 -7.32 21.61 15.12
C PRO A 43 -6.22 20.84 14.38
N ILE A 44 -5.02 20.76 14.97
CA ILE A 44 -3.89 20.02 14.40
C ILE A 44 -4.19 18.52 14.33
N GLU A 45 -4.77 17.94 15.39
CA GLU A 45 -5.11 16.53 15.41
C GLU A 45 -6.20 16.17 14.39
N LYS A 46 -7.15 17.07 14.14
CA LYS A 46 -8.16 16.89 13.08
C LYS A 46 -7.54 16.85 11.70
N GLU A 47 -6.56 17.73 11.44
CA GLU A 47 -5.83 17.76 10.18
C GLU A 47 -5.03 16.46 9.98
N VAL A 48 -4.23 16.07 10.98
CA VAL A 48 -3.47 14.81 10.97
C VAL A 48 -4.39 13.60 10.80
N TYR A 49 -5.54 13.57 11.49
CA TYR A 49 -6.52 12.50 11.37
C TYR A 49 -7.04 12.40 9.93
N LYS A 50 -7.39 13.53 9.32
CA LYS A 50 -7.89 13.58 7.94
C LYS A 50 -6.83 13.10 6.95
N GLU A 51 -5.61 13.63 7.03
CA GLU A 51 -4.51 13.26 6.14
C GLU A 51 -4.20 11.77 6.22
N TYR A 52 -4.03 11.24 7.43
CA TYR A 52 -3.74 9.80 7.59
C TYR A 52 -4.91 8.92 7.20
N SER A 53 -6.15 9.35 7.42
CA SER A 53 -7.33 8.58 6.99
C SER A 53 -7.33 8.43 5.47
N THR A 54 -7.10 9.53 4.75
CA THR A 54 -7.00 9.53 3.28
C THR A 54 -5.83 8.66 2.79
N GLU A 55 -4.67 8.75 3.44
CA GLU A 55 -3.51 7.97 3.03
C GLU A 55 -3.69 6.46 3.25
N ILE A 56 -4.31 6.08 4.38
CA ILE A 56 -4.69 4.69 4.67
C ILE A 56 -5.70 4.18 3.65
N GLU A 57 -6.73 4.96 3.34
CA GLU A 57 -7.75 4.60 2.35
C GLU A 57 -7.12 4.41 0.96
N ASN A 58 -6.19 5.28 0.56
CA ASN A 58 -5.44 5.15 -0.68
C ASN A 58 -4.66 3.82 -0.73
N VAL A 59 -3.93 3.47 0.35
CA VAL A 59 -3.15 2.23 0.43
C VAL A 59 -4.05 1.00 0.39
N GLU A 60 -5.12 0.98 1.20
CA GLU A 60 -6.08 -0.13 1.26
C GLU A 60 -6.76 -0.33 -0.11
N THR A 61 -7.26 0.76 -0.71
CA THR A 61 -7.90 0.72 -2.03
C THR A 61 -6.95 0.24 -3.12
N ALA A 62 -5.71 0.71 -3.12
CA ALA A 62 -4.70 0.29 -4.09
C ALA A 62 -4.39 -1.21 -3.97
N ILE A 63 -4.32 -1.75 -2.75
CA ILE A 63 -4.15 -3.20 -2.53
C ILE A 63 -5.38 -3.97 -2.97
N GLU A 64 -6.60 -3.52 -2.65
CA GLU A 64 -7.83 -4.19 -3.09
C GLU A 64 -7.99 -4.21 -4.62
N SER A 65 -7.46 -3.20 -5.30
CA SER A 65 -7.51 -3.07 -6.75
C SER A 65 -6.51 -3.97 -7.49
N ILE A 66 -5.58 -4.63 -6.80
CA ILE A 66 -4.65 -5.58 -7.42
C ILE A 66 -5.46 -6.76 -7.99
N ALA A 67 -5.37 -7.00 -9.30
CA ALA A 67 -6.15 -8.06 -9.97
C ALA A 67 -5.77 -9.49 -9.49
N ASP A 68 -4.47 -9.78 -9.43
CA ASP A 68 -3.96 -11.09 -8.98
C ASP A 68 -4.27 -11.29 -7.49
N ALA A 69 -5.12 -12.27 -7.19
CA ALA A 69 -5.58 -12.55 -5.83
C ALA A 69 -4.45 -12.99 -4.89
N GLU A 70 -3.44 -13.69 -5.39
CA GLU A 70 -2.32 -14.14 -4.59
C GLU A 70 -1.40 -12.99 -4.23
N ILE A 71 -1.09 -12.13 -5.21
CA ILE A 71 -0.31 -10.90 -4.95
C ILE A 71 -1.08 -10.03 -3.96
N ARG A 72 -2.38 -9.82 -4.17
CA ARG A 72 -3.25 -9.06 -3.25
C ARG A 72 -3.18 -9.62 -1.83
N GLN A 73 -3.29 -10.93 -1.65
CA GLN A 73 -3.19 -11.57 -0.33
C GLN A 73 -1.80 -11.41 0.30
N ILE A 74 -0.73 -11.54 -0.48
CA ILE A 74 0.65 -11.31 -0.01
C ILE A 74 0.78 -9.87 0.49
N MET A 75 0.31 -8.88 -0.27
CA MET A 75 0.40 -7.47 0.10
C MET A 75 -0.40 -7.17 1.38
N LYS A 76 -1.64 -7.67 1.50
CA LYS A 76 -2.44 -7.51 2.73
C LYS A 76 -1.74 -8.09 3.95
N TYR A 77 -1.29 -9.35 3.87
CA TYR A 77 -0.65 -10.02 4.99
C TYR A 77 0.64 -9.32 5.43
N ARG A 78 1.46 -8.87 4.46
CA ARG A 78 2.74 -8.22 4.75
C ARG A 78 2.58 -6.83 5.33
N PHE A 79 1.64 -6.05 4.82
CA PHE A 79 1.65 -4.60 5.03
C PHE A 79 0.41 -4.07 5.75
N ILE A 80 -0.76 -4.67 5.56
CA ILE A 80 -1.99 -4.29 6.28
C ILE A 80 -2.03 -4.99 7.63
N GLU A 81 -1.81 -6.30 7.64
CA GLU A 81 -1.72 -7.10 8.87
C GLU A 81 -0.36 -6.99 9.57
N ASN A 82 0.61 -6.34 8.92
CA ASN A 82 1.94 -6.04 9.45
C ASN A 82 2.74 -7.28 9.90
N PHE A 83 2.59 -8.41 9.20
CA PHE A 83 3.37 -9.62 9.49
C PHE A 83 4.78 -9.54 8.88
N PRO A 84 5.82 -10.02 9.59
CA PRO A 84 7.21 -9.96 9.11
C PRO A 84 7.48 -10.91 7.95
N ARG A 85 8.59 -10.68 7.21
CA ARG A 85 8.87 -11.40 5.94
C ARG A 85 9.00 -12.89 6.18
N LYS A 86 9.69 -13.25 7.27
CA LYS A 86 9.90 -14.64 7.68
C LYS A 86 8.57 -15.39 7.82
N SER A 87 7.58 -14.79 8.48
CA SER A 87 6.25 -15.39 8.63
C SER A 87 5.53 -15.54 7.29
N ALA A 88 5.65 -14.56 6.40
CA ALA A 88 5.05 -14.63 5.09
C ALA A 88 5.69 -15.71 4.20
N VAL A 89 7.02 -15.81 4.18
CA VAL A 89 7.71 -16.88 3.43
C VAL A 89 7.27 -18.27 3.93
N VAL A 90 7.09 -18.44 5.24
CA VAL A 90 6.55 -19.70 5.81
C VAL A 90 5.10 -19.95 5.35
N ARG A 91 4.26 -18.91 5.31
CA ARG A 91 2.87 -19.01 4.86
C ARG A 91 2.77 -19.38 3.37
N TRP A 92 3.63 -18.81 2.52
CA TRP A 92 3.72 -19.11 1.08
C TRP A 92 4.90 -20.03 0.74
N ARG A 93 5.03 -21.14 1.49
CA ARG A 93 6.10 -22.13 1.32
C ARG A 93 6.17 -22.79 -0.06
N THR A 94 5.14 -22.63 -0.89
CA THR A 94 5.12 -23.10 -2.28
C THR A 94 6.02 -22.26 -3.19
N PHE A 95 6.52 -21.12 -2.71
CA PHE A 95 7.44 -20.25 -3.43
C PHE A 95 8.85 -20.31 -2.87
N THR A 96 9.80 -20.12 -3.77
CA THR A 96 11.15 -19.70 -3.37
C THR A 96 11.09 -18.26 -2.86
N ASP A 97 12.03 -17.88 -2.00
CA ASP A 97 12.25 -16.50 -1.56
C ASP A 97 12.27 -15.51 -2.72
N ARG A 98 12.95 -15.86 -3.82
CA ARG A 98 13.04 -15.01 -5.01
C ARG A 98 11.68 -14.82 -5.69
N THR A 99 10.87 -15.87 -5.79
CA THR A 99 9.52 -15.79 -6.36
C THR A 99 8.62 -14.94 -5.48
N PHE A 100 8.74 -15.08 -4.16
CA PHE A 100 8.01 -14.28 -3.19
C PHE A 100 8.36 -12.78 -3.30
N ASP A 101 9.65 -12.45 -3.32
CA ASP A 101 10.11 -11.07 -3.44
C ASP A 101 9.69 -10.44 -4.78
N ARG A 102 9.69 -11.22 -5.88
CA ARG A 102 9.17 -10.76 -7.18
C ARG A 102 7.68 -10.40 -7.09
N LYS A 103 6.86 -11.23 -6.45
CA LYS A 103 5.42 -10.97 -6.27
C LYS A 103 5.16 -9.70 -5.46
N ILE A 104 5.98 -9.42 -4.44
CA ILE A 104 5.92 -8.14 -3.72
C ILE A 104 6.21 -6.96 -4.66
N VAL A 105 7.24 -7.06 -5.50
CA VAL A 105 7.57 -6.01 -6.48
C VAL A 105 6.44 -5.80 -7.49
N GLU A 106 5.83 -6.88 -7.96
CA GLU A 106 4.65 -6.82 -8.84
C GLU A 106 3.45 -6.16 -8.13
N GLY A 107 3.25 -6.45 -6.83
CA GLY A 107 2.25 -5.79 -6.01
C GLY A 107 2.47 -4.28 -5.90
N PHE A 108 3.70 -3.83 -5.63
CA PHE A 108 4.00 -2.39 -5.59
C PHE A 108 3.80 -1.70 -6.94
N LYS A 109 4.11 -2.37 -8.06
CA LYS A 109 3.83 -1.85 -9.40
C LYS A 109 2.33 -1.66 -9.63
N ALA A 110 1.54 -2.68 -9.32
CA ALA A 110 0.08 -2.62 -9.48
C ALA A 110 -0.53 -1.51 -8.61
N MET A 111 -0.07 -1.35 -7.36
CA MET A 111 -0.50 -0.26 -6.50
C MET A 111 -0.13 1.11 -7.09
N ALA A 112 1.08 1.26 -7.62
CA ALA A 112 1.54 2.51 -8.21
C ALA A 112 0.71 2.87 -9.45
N ASP A 113 0.39 1.91 -10.32
CA ASP A 113 -0.49 2.14 -11.47
C ASP A 113 -1.88 2.65 -11.04
N VAL A 114 -2.46 2.06 -9.99
CA VAL A 114 -3.77 2.46 -9.45
C VAL A 114 -3.73 3.86 -8.83
N LEU A 115 -2.72 4.14 -8.01
CA LEU A 115 -2.60 5.44 -7.35
C LEU A 115 -2.32 6.58 -8.33
N LYS A 116 -1.56 6.30 -9.38
CA LYS A 116 -1.29 7.24 -10.47
C LYS A 116 -2.55 7.51 -11.29
N LEU A 117 -3.34 6.48 -11.57
CA LEU A 117 -4.64 6.62 -12.22
C LEU A 117 -5.58 7.53 -11.41
N TYR A 118 -5.52 7.48 -10.08
CA TYR A 118 -6.31 8.32 -9.18
C TYR A 118 -5.69 9.69 -8.88
N GLY A 119 -4.57 10.04 -9.51
CA GLY A 119 -3.87 11.32 -9.31
C GLY A 119 -3.36 11.52 -7.89
N LYS A 120 -3.00 10.42 -7.21
CA LYS A 120 -2.43 10.44 -5.85
C LYS A 120 -0.91 10.46 -5.84
N ILE A 121 -0.28 10.02 -6.94
CA ILE A 121 1.16 10.06 -7.21
C ILE A 121 1.41 10.44 -8.67
#